data_AF-A0A519MBS1-F1
#
_entry.id   AF-A0A519MBS1-F1
#
_cell.length_a   1.000
_cell.length_b   1.000
_cell.length_c   1.000
_cell.angle_alpha   90.00
_cell.angle_beta   90.00
_cell.angle_gamma   90.00
#
_symmetry.space_group_name_H-M   'P 1'
#
loop_
_entity.id
_entity.type
_entity.pdbx_description
1 polymer ?
#
loop_
_entity_poly.entity_id
_entity_poly.type
_entity_poly.pdbx_seq_one_letter_code
_entity_poly.pdbx_strand_id
1 'polypeptide(L)'
;LLNGLILAVILVLGSHFLLDVSYDVGLTVSVSLVSVIVIAALIGTFIPILLNRFGIDPALATGPFITTSNDICGILIYFSIAKTILGF
;
A
#
# COMPACT_ATOMS: atom_id res chain seq x y z
N LEU A 1 -1.99 8.08 -7.63
CA LEU A 1 -0.59 7.83 -8.06
C LEU A 1 0.34 9.02 -7.79
N LEU A 2 0.03 10.24 -8.25
CA LEU A 2 0.85 11.44 -7.99
C LEU A 2 1.19 11.62 -6.50
N ASN A 3 0.18 11.56 -5.63
CA ASN A 3 0.39 11.65 -4.18
C ASN A 3 1.33 10.56 -3.66
N GLY A 4 1.26 9.35 -4.21
CA GLY A 4 2.15 8.25 -3.85
C GLY A 4 3.60 8.50 -4.24
N LEU A 5 3.84 9.11 -5.39
CA LEU A 5 5.19 9.48 -5.81
C LEU A 5 5.76 10.60 -4.93
N ILE A 6 4.95 11.60 -4.60
CA ILE A 6 5.37 12.68 -3.68
C ILE A 6 5.75 12.10 -2.31
N LEU A 7 4.88 11.24 -1.75
CA LEU A 7 5.16 10.58 -0.48
C LEU A 7 6.37 9.65 -0.54
N ALA A 8 6.59 8.94 -1.65
CA ALA A 8 7.76 8.09 -1.83
C ALA A 8 9.07 8.90 -1.80
N VAL A 9 9.11 10.08 -2.46
CA VAL A 9 10.26 10.98 -2.39
C VAL A 9 10.48 11.46 -0.95
N ILE A 10 9.41 11.86 -0.26
CA ILE A 10 9.48 12.28 1.14
C ILE A 10 10.01 11.14 2.03
N LEU A 11 9.59 9.90 1.79
CA LEU A 11 10.00 8.76 2.59
C LEU A 11 11.47 8.39 2.38
N VAL A 12 11.97 8.34 1.14
CA VAL A 12 13.40 8.06 0.88
C VAL A 12 14.29 9.14 1.52
N LEU A 13 13.93 10.41 1.34
CA LEU A 13 14.72 11.51 1.89
C LEU A 13 14.58 11.55 3.42
N GLY A 14 13.36 11.43 3.94
CA GLY A 14 13.10 11.46 5.37
C GLY A 14 13.73 10.29 6.12
N SER A 15 13.70 9.08 5.57
CA SER A 15 14.33 7.92 6.21
C SER A 15 15.84 8.11 6.38
N HIS A 16 16.49 8.72 5.39
CA HIS A 16 17.93 8.94 5.46
C HIS A 16 18.28 10.16 6.31
N PHE A 17 17.68 11.32 6.05
CA PHE A 17 18.08 12.59 6.67
C PHE A 17 17.48 12.85 8.05
N LEU A 18 16.30 12.31 8.37
CA LEU A 18 15.63 12.53 9.66
C LEU A 18 15.80 11.36 10.63
N LEU A 19 15.88 10.14 10.11
CA LEU A 19 15.87 8.92 10.92
C LEU A 19 17.20 8.15 10.90
N ASP A 20 18.17 8.61 10.11
CA ASP A 20 19.51 8.01 9.96
C ASP A 20 19.47 6.51 9.61
N VAL A 21 18.47 6.12 8.82
CA VAL A 21 18.27 4.74 8.36
C VAL A 21 18.97 4.53 7.02
N SER A 22 19.39 3.29 6.75
CA SER A 22 20.01 2.91 5.48
C SER A 22 19.09 3.18 4.29
N TYR A 23 19.71 3.53 3.15
CA TYR A 23 19.01 3.79 1.89
C TYR A 23 18.15 2.60 1.45
N ASP A 24 18.58 1.37 1.70
CA ASP A 24 17.86 0.16 1.31
C ASP A 24 16.50 0.05 2.01
N VAL A 25 16.42 0.44 3.30
CA VAL A 25 15.17 0.45 4.05
C VAL A 25 14.27 1.59 3.56
N GLY A 26 14.83 2.78 3.34
CA GLY A 26 14.09 3.91 2.77
C GLY A 26 13.48 3.59 1.41
N LEU A 27 14.26 2.95 0.53
CA LEU A 27 13.82 2.48 -0.78
C LEU A 27 12.74 1.40 -0.64
N THR A 28 12.93 0.44 0.27
CA THR A 28 11.96 -0.63 0.55
C THR A 28 10.59 -0.08 0.90
N VAL A 29 10.52 0.85 1.86
CA VAL A 29 9.24 1.45 2.29
C VAL A 29 8.62 2.27 1.15
N SER A 30 9.42 3.02 0.40
CA SER A 30 8.93 3.91 -0.65
C SER A 30 8.39 3.16 -1.86
N VAL A 31 9.08 2.11 -2.32
CA VAL A 31 8.62 1.23 -3.40
C VAL A 31 7.37 0.46 -2.97
N SER A 32 7.34 0.02 -1.71
CA SER A 32 6.16 -0.62 -1.13
C SER A 32 4.96 0.31 -1.13
N LEU A 33 5.12 1.57 -0.69
CA LEU A 33 4.04 2.55 -0.66
C LEU A 33 3.42 2.76 -2.05
N VAL A 34 4.24 2.97 -3.08
CA VAL A 34 3.73 3.18 -4.44
C VAL A 34 2.95 1.96 -4.93
N SER A 35 3.48 0.76 -4.67
CA SER A 35 2.83 -0.51 -5.03
C SER A 35 1.49 -0.68 -4.32
N VAL A 36 1.44 -0.39 -3.01
CA VAL A 36 0.20 -0.43 -2.22
C VAL A 36 -0.83 0.57 -2.72
N ILE A 37 -0.42 1.78 -3.13
CA ILE A 37 -1.36 2.78 -3.67
C ILE A 37 -2.00 2.33 -4.98
N VAL A 38 -1.24 1.64 -5.84
CA VAL A 38 -1.79 1.05 -7.08
C VAL A 38 -2.83 -0.02 -6.75
N ILE A 39 -2.48 -0.94 -5.85
CA ILE A 39 -3.39 -2.02 -5.43
C ILE A 39 -4.63 -1.47 -4.71
N ALA A 40 -4.47 -0.45 -3.87
CA ALA A 40 -5.56 0.20 -3.17
C ALA A 40 -6.59 0.84 -4.13
N ALA A 41 -6.14 1.43 -5.24
CA ALA A 41 -7.03 1.96 -6.25
C ALA A 41 -7.86 0.85 -6.93
N LEU A 42 -7.24 -0.30 -7.18
CA LEU A 42 -7.93 -1.47 -7.72
C LEU A 42 -8.94 -2.02 -6.71
N ILE A 43 -8.54 -2.21 -5.44
CA ILE A 43 -9.42 -2.69 -4.36
C ILE A 43 -10.61 -1.76 -4.18
N GLY A 44 -10.39 -0.44 -4.14
CA GLY A 44 -11.45 0.56 -4.02
C GLY A 44 -12.45 0.53 -5.17
N THR A 45 -12.04 0.04 -6.34
CA THR A 45 -12.92 -0.12 -7.51
C THR A 45 -13.64 -1.47 -7.50
N PHE A 46 -12.92 -2.56 -7.21
CA PHE A 46 -13.45 -3.92 -7.31
C PHE A 46 -14.30 -4.34 -6.11
N ILE A 47 -13.97 -3.91 -4.88
CA ILE A 47 -14.72 -4.31 -3.68
C ILE A 47 -16.19 -3.91 -3.76
N PRO A 48 -16.57 -2.64 -4.08
CA PRO A 48 -17.97 -2.28 -4.21
C PRO A 48 -18.72 -3.11 -5.27
N ILE A 49 -18.07 -3.38 -6.41
CA ILE A 49 -18.63 -4.17 -7.51
C ILE A 49 -18.87 -5.63 -7.08
N LEU A 50 -17.91 -6.23 -6.38
CA LEU A 50 -18.01 -7.59 -5.87
C LEU A 50 -19.13 -7.71 -4.83
N LEU A 51 -19.20 -6.78 -3.88
CA LEU A 51 -20.25 -6.75 -2.86
C LEU A 51 -21.64 -6.69 -3.50
N ASN A 52 -21.83 -5.77 -4.46
CA ASN A 52 -23.10 -5.64 -5.17
C ASN A 52 -23.45 -6.94 -5.94
N ARG A 53 -22.46 -7.59 -6.55
CA ARG A 53 -22.65 -8.87 -7.26
C ARG A 53 -23.07 -10.01 -6.32
N PHE A 54 -22.67 -9.97 -5.06
CA PHE A 54 -23.10 -10.91 -4.02
C PHE A 54 -24.40 -10.50 -3.33
N GLY A 55 -25.06 -9.43 -3.77
CA GLY A 55 -26.30 -8.93 -3.15
C GLY A 55 -26.08 -8.21 -1.81
N ILE A 56 -24.84 -7.85 -1.49
CA ILE A 56 -24.49 -7.08 -0.29
C ILE A 56 -24.49 -5.60 -0.67
N ASP A 57 -25.21 -4.77 0.09
CA ASP A 57 -25.24 -3.33 -0.10
C ASP A 57 -23.83 -2.71 0.08
N PRO A 58 -23.22 -2.18 -1.00
CA PRO A 58 -21.89 -1.58 -0.93
C PRO A 58 -21.83 -0.35 -0.02
N ALA A 59 -22.92 0.41 0.13
CA ALA A 59 -22.92 1.62 0.94
C ALA A 59 -22.69 1.33 2.43
N LEU A 60 -23.05 0.14 2.89
CA LEU A 60 -22.89 -0.30 4.28
C LEU A 60 -21.57 -1.06 4.51
N ALA A 61 -21.12 -1.86 3.53
CA ALA A 61 -20.03 -2.80 3.72
C ALA A 61 -18.67 -2.32 3.16
N THR A 62 -18.63 -1.42 2.18
CA THR A 62 -17.36 -1.08 1.49
C THR A 62 -16.26 -0.57 2.40
N GLY A 63 -16.57 0.21 3.42
CA GLY A 63 -15.57 0.75 4.36
C GLY A 63 -14.70 -0.34 4.99
N PRO A 64 -15.27 -1.22 5.84
CA PRO A 64 -14.53 -2.30 6.48
C PRO A 64 -13.83 -3.26 5.50
N PHE A 65 -14.45 -3.58 4.37
CA PHE A 65 -13.85 -4.50 3.39
C PHE A 65 -12.68 -3.88 2.64
N ILE A 66 -12.76 -2.60 2.25
CA ILE A 66 -11.66 -1.90 1.58
C ILE A 66 -10.47 -1.78 2.53
N THR A 67 -10.68 -1.32 3.77
CA THR A 67 -9.57 -1.14 4.72
C THR A 67 -8.90 -2.46 5.06
N THR A 68 -9.67 -3.50 5.39
CA THR A 68 -9.12 -4.82 5.73
C THR A 68 -8.36 -5.45 4.55
N SER A 69 -8.91 -5.33 3.33
CA SER A 69 -8.23 -5.84 2.13
C SER A 69 -6.93 -5.08 1.87
N ASN A 70 -6.93 -3.75 2.03
CA ASN A 70 -5.72 -2.94 1.93
C ASN A 70 -4.69 -3.30 3.00
N ASP A 71 -5.09 -3.60 4.23
CA ASP A 71 -4.15 -3.98 5.31
C ASP A 71 -3.46 -5.31 4.98
N ILE A 72 -4.23 -6.32 4.57
CA ILE A 72 -3.69 -7.63 4.19
C ILE A 72 -2.77 -7.51 2.98
N CYS A 73 -3.25 -6.89 1.89
CA CYS A 73 -2.44 -6.70 0.68
C CYS A 73 -1.22 -5.82 0.96
N GLY A 74 -1.36 -4.78 1.77
CA GLY A 74 -0.31 -3.85 2.14
C GLY A 74 0.85 -4.54 2.86
N ILE A 75 0.53 -5.36 3.86
CA ILE A 75 1.52 -6.16 4.59
C ILE A 75 2.21 -7.16 3.67
N LEU A 76 1.45 -7.88 2.82
CA LEU A 76 2.03 -8.84 1.88
C LEU A 76 2.98 -8.18 0.87
N ILE A 77 2.59 -7.03 0.33
CA ILE A 77 3.42 -6.26 -0.62
C ILE A 77 4.69 -5.77 0.07
N TYR A 78 4.54 -5.16 1.25
CA TYR A 78 5.68 -4.65 2.01
C TYR A 78 6.69 -5.76 2.32
N PHE A 79 6.24 -6.89 2.88
CA PHE A 79 7.16 -7.99 3.21
C PHE A 79 7.76 -8.65 1.96
N SER A 80 7.02 -8.73 0.85
CA SER A 80 7.56 -9.27 -0.40
C SER A 80 8.68 -8.39 -0.97
N ILE A 81 8.50 -7.07 -0.94
CA ILE A 81 9.50 -6.10 -1.39
C ILE A 81 10.68 -6.06 -0.42
N ALA A 82 10.41 -6.07 0.89
CA ALA A 82 11.45 -6.11 1.92
C ALA A 82 12.32 -7.35 1.79
N LYS A 83 11.73 -8.53 1.58
CA LYS A 83 12.46 -9.76 1.29
C LYS A 83 13.35 -9.63 0.06
N THR A 84 12.85 -8.97 -0.99
CA THR A 84 13.57 -8.81 -2.26
C THR A 84 14.74 -7.83 -2.15
N ILE A 85 14.59 -6.73 -1.41
CA ILE A 85 15.59 -5.66 -1.30
C ILE A 85 16.55 -5.91 -0.13
N LEU A 86 16.03 -6.30 1.04
CA LEU A 86 16.80 -6.45 2.28
C LEU A 86 17.32 -7.88 2.49
N GLY A 87 16.81 -8.86 1.73
CA GLY A 87 17.43 -10.18 1.62
C GLY A 87 17.31 -11.10 2.84
N PHE A 88 16.31 -10.89 3.70
CA PHE A 88 16.00 -11.79 4.83
C PHE A 88 14.86 -12.78 4.53
#